data_AF-A0A9E6D2C2-F1
#
_entry.id   AF-A0A9E6D2C2-F1
#
_cell.length_a   1.000
_cell.length_b   1.000
_cell.length_c   1.000
_cell.angle_alpha   90.00
_cell.angle_beta   90.00
_cell.angle_gamma   90.00
#
_symmetry.space_group_name_H-M   'P 1'
#
loop_
_entity.id
_entity.type
_entity.pdbx_description
1 polymer ?
#
loop_
_entity_poly.entity_id
_entity_poly.type
_entity_poly.pdbx_seq_one_letter_code
_entity_poly.pdbx_strand_id
1 'polypeptide(L)'
;MDNKFTTIKKRCNYISETYEVSKSVFYKKIEMSSGSFRGKAINTPLNSNAIEKIIANYPQINVHWLITGEGNILTQPGLNKDDKQIIYSSSFTNNTSFVEEETNEKTYTSAEKKNRIKELEQENKHLKEMIALKDDMIGILKNATGKANSK
;
A
#
# COMPACT_ATOMS: atom_id res chain seq x y z
N MET A 1 17.46 -5.58 9.57
CA MET A 1 17.38 -4.35 10.38
C MET A 1 16.47 -4.64 11.55
N ASP A 2 17.01 -4.64 12.77
CA ASP A 2 16.26 -5.04 13.96
C ASP A 2 15.19 -4.01 14.29
N ASN A 3 13.93 -4.45 14.38
CA ASN A 3 12.82 -3.61 14.79
C ASN A 3 13.01 -3.21 16.26
N LYS A 4 13.45 -1.98 16.52
CA LYS A 4 13.76 -1.44 17.86
C LYS A 4 12.55 -1.39 18.81
N PHE A 5 11.32 -1.69 18.35
CA PHE A 5 10.10 -1.70 19.15
C PHE A 5 9.48 -3.09 19.24
N THR A 6 10.18 -3.99 19.94
CA THR A 6 9.82 -5.42 20.02
C THR A 6 8.45 -5.71 20.63
N THR A 7 7.88 -4.80 21.44
CA THR A 7 6.59 -5.00 22.10
C THR A 7 5.60 -3.90 21.73
N ILE A 8 4.31 -4.24 21.74
CA ILE A 8 3.22 -3.30 21.46
C ILE A 8 3.27 -2.05 22.36
N LYS A 9 3.61 -2.20 23.64
CA LYS A 9 3.74 -1.06 24.56
C LYS A 9 4.94 -0.16 24.27
N LYS A 10 6.04 -0.72 23.75
CA LYS A 10 7.15 0.11 23.24
C LYS A 10 6.71 0.89 22.00
N ARG A 11 5.89 0.31 21.12
CA ARG A 11 5.28 1.02 19.99
C ARG A 11 4.32 2.12 20.44
N CYS A 12 3.54 1.91 21.49
CA CYS A 12 2.74 2.98 22.11
C CYS A 12 3.61 4.17 22.57
N ASN A 13 4.76 3.90 23.20
CA ASN A 13 5.69 4.98 23.57
C ASN A 13 6.20 5.73 22.34
N TYR A 14 6.50 5.00 21.25
CA TYR A 14 6.93 5.62 20.01
C TYR A 14 5.82 6.48 19.37
N ILE A 15 4.55 6.05 19.42
CA ILE A 15 3.41 6.88 18.98
C ILE A 15 3.38 8.22 19.73
N SER A 16 3.63 8.22 21.05
CA SER A 16 3.68 9.48 21.81
C SER A 16 4.79 10.42 21.31
N GLU A 17 5.93 9.86 20.91
CA GLU A 17 7.07 10.60 20.37
C GLU A 17 6.76 11.14 18.95
N THR A 18 6.15 10.32 18.08
CA THR A 18 5.73 10.71 16.73
C THR A 18 4.74 11.89 16.74
N TYR A 19 3.84 11.92 17.71
CA TYR A 19 2.84 12.99 17.85
C TYR A 19 3.32 14.14 18.75
N GLU A 20 4.59 14.13 19.19
CA GLU A 20 5.18 15.16 20.06
C GLU A 20 4.36 15.42 21.35
N VAL A 21 3.69 14.38 21.85
CA VAL A 21 2.91 14.44 23.09
C VAL A 21 3.68 13.79 24.24
N SER A 22 3.60 14.36 25.44
CA SER A 22 4.22 13.73 26.59
C SER A 22 3.62 12.34 26.85
N LYS A 23 4.47 11.39 27.26
CA LYS A 23 4.07 10.02 27.61
C LYS A 23 2.91 9.99 28.62
N SER A 24 2.92 10.89 29.61
CA SER A 24 1.84 11.01 30.60
C SER A 24 0.48 11.36 29.96
N VAL A 25 0.48 12.36 29.06
CA VAL A 25 -0.73 12.77 28.33
C VAL A 25 -1.21 11.65 27.42
N PHE A 26 -0.30 10.98 26.71
CA PHE A 26 -0.63 9.83 25.87
C PHE A 26 -1.27 8.70 26.69
N TYR A 27 -0.65 8.28 27.80
CA TYR A 27 -1.19 7.22 28.65
C TYR A 27 -2.58 7.55 29.17
N LYS A 28 -2.83 8.81 29.55
CA LYS A 28 -4.16 9.27 29.97
C LYS A 28 -5.18 9.17 28.84
N LYS A 29 -4.82 9.53 27.60
CA LYS A 29 -5.70 9.41 26.42
C LYS A 29 -6.09 7.97 26.11
N ILE A 30 -5.19 7.02 26.35
CA ILE A 30 -5.45 5.59 26.16
C ILE A 30 -5.97 4.89 27.42
N GLU A 31 -6.34 5.67 28.45
CA GLU A 31 -6.89 5.21 29.74
C GLU A 31 -5.98 4.20 30.45
N MET A 32 -4.67 4.42 30.40
CA MET A 32 -3.68 3.59 31.07
C MET A 32 -2.84 4.39 32.07
N SER A 33 -2.35 3.70 33.09
CA SER A 33 -1.42 4.27 34.05
C SER A 33 0.03 4.21 33.54
N SER A 34 0.85 5.16 33.97
CA SER A 34 2.30 5.16 33.66
C SER A 34 3.03 3.92 34.18
N GLY A 35 2.52 3.26 35.23
CA GLY A 35 3.06 2.00 35.75
C GLY A 35 2.99 0.85 34.74
N SER A 36 1.99 0.84 33.85
CA SER A 36 1.86 -0.19 32.80
C SER A 36 2.97 -0.13 31.75
N PHE A 37 3.69 0.99 31.65
CA PHE A 37 4.73 1.23 30.64
C PHE A 37 6.14 1.28 31.23
N ARG A 38 6.35 0.74 32.44
CA ARG A 38 7.65 0.71 33.11
C ARG A 38 8.03 -0.70 33.55
N GLY A 39 9.34 -0.91 33.81
CA GLY A 39 9.88 -2.16 34.33
C GLY A 39 9.44 -3.37 33.49
N LYS A 40 9.02 -4.45 34.15
CA LYS A 40 8.56 -5.67 33.48
C LYS A 40 7.21 -5.48 32.75
N ALA A 41 6.38 -4.52 33.19
CA ALA A 41 5.03 -4.31 32.64
C ALA A 41 5.03 -3.83 31.17
N ILE A 42 6.12 -3.18 30.72
CA ILE A 42 6.27 -2.76 29.31
C ILE A 42 6.36 -3.94 28.33
N ASN A 43 6.67 -5.13 28.84
CA ASN A 43 6.78 -6.35 28.03
C ASN A 43 5.49 -7.19 28.05
N THR A 44 4.47 -6.79 28.81
CA THR A 44 3.18 -7.49 28.83
C THR A 44 2.25 -6.99 27.73
N PRO A 45 1.22 -7.77 27.36
CA PRO A 45 0.24 -7.36 26.36
C PRO A 45 -0.43 -6.02 26.68
N LEU A 46 -0.89 -5.33 25.63
CA LEU A 46 -1.76 -4.17 25.74
C LEU A 46 -3.22 -4.66 25.82
N ASN A 47 -4.04 -4.06 26.69
CA ASN A 47 -5.45 -4.41 26.78
C ASN A 47 -6.26 -3.85 25.58
N SER A 48 -7.42 -4.44 25.30
CA SER A 48 -8.27 -4.06 24.17
C SER A 48 -8.82 -2.63 24.25
N ASN A 49 -9.20 -2.16 25.45
CA ASN A 49 -9.67 -0.79 25.65
C ASN A 49 -8.60 0.23 25.23
N ALA A 50 -7.34 -0.01 25.58
CA ALA A 50 -6.25 0.87 25.16
C ALA A 50 -6.06 0.87 23.64
N ILE A 51 -6.25 -0.27 22.96
CA ILE A 51 -6.21 -0.34 21.49
C ILE A 51 -7.35 0.48 20.88
N GLU A 52 -8.58 0.30 21.39
CA GLU A 52 -9.75 1.08 20.97
C GLU A 52 -9.49 2.59 21.10
N LYS A 53 -8.97 3.03 22.26
CA LYS A 53 -8.64 4.44 22.50
C LYS A 53 -7.51 4.92 21.59
N ILE A 54 -6.52 4.08 21.26
CA ILE A 54 -5.48 4.46 20.29
C ILE A 54 -6.10 4.72 18.92
N ILE A 55 -6.94 3.81 18.43
CA ILE A 55 -7.59 3.95 17.11
C ILE A 55 -8.48 5.19 17.09
N ALA A 56 -9.24 5.44 18.15
CA ALA A 56 -10.13 6.59 18.26
C ALA A 56 -9.39 7.94 18.35
N ASN A 57 -8.28 7.99 19.09
CA ASN A 57 -7.53 9.24 19.31
C ASN A 57 -6.43 9.51 18.27
N TYR A 58 -5.96 8.47 17.58
CA TYR A 58 -4.85 8.51 16.63
C TYR A 58 -5.20 7.72 15.35
N PRO A 59 -6.24 8.14 14.60
CA PRO A 59 -6.77 7.39 13.47
C PRO A 59 -5.77 7.22 12.31
N GLN A 60 -4.73 8.05 12.25
CA GLN A 60 -3.69 7.95 11.22
C GLN A 60 -2.69 6.83 11.52
N ILE A 61 -2.69 6.25 12.73
CA ILE A 61 -1.82 5.14 13.07
C ILE A 61 -2.29 3.88 12.36
N ASN A 62 -1.35 3.24 11.67
CA ASN A 62 -1.54 1.94 11.09
C ASN A 62 -1.66 0.87 12.17
N VAL A 63 -2.87 0.29 12.29
CA VAL A 63 -3.17 -0.76 13.27
C VAL A 63 -2.32 -2.01 13.03
N HIS A 64 -2.05 -2.37 11.77
CA HIS A 64 -1.18 -3.51 11.46
C HIS A 64 0.21 -3.29 12.08
N TRP A 65 0.82 -2.13 11.83
CA TRP A 65 2.11 -1.76 12.43
C TRP A 65 2.05 -1.72 13.96
N LEU A 66 0.97 -1.23 14.56
CA LEU A 66 0.82 -1.24 16.02
C LEU A 66 0.85 -2.67 16.59
N ILE A 67 0.23 -3.64 15.91
CA ILE A 67 0.14 -5.02 16.39
C ILE A 67 1.39 -5.83 16.05
N THR A 68 1.88 -5.77 14.82
CA THR A 68 3.01 -6.60 14.33
C THR A 68 4.35 -5.92 14.49
N GLY A 69 4.38 -4.58 14.48
CA GLY A 69 5.58 -3.78 14.34
C GLY A 69 6.08 -3.66 12.89
N GLU A 70 5.39 -4.27 11.93
CA GLU A 70 5.79 -4.33 10.53
C GLU A 70 5.10 -3.25 9.69
N GLY A 71 5.80 -2.76 8.66
CA GLY A 71 5.31 -1.72 7.76
C GLY A 71 5.44 -0.29 8.31
N ASN A 72 4.68 0.63 7.71
CA ASN A 72 4.71 2.05 8.07
C ASN A 72 3.82 2.34 9.28
N ILE A 73 4.29 3.24 10.15
CA ILE A 73 3.56 3.69 11.34
C ILE A 73 2.27 4.44 10.97
N LEU A 74 2.29 5.23 9.91
CA LEU A 74 1.12 5.99 9.43
C LEU A 74 0.48 5.29 8.24
N THR A 75 -0.86 5.34 8.16
CA THR A 75 -1.63 4.77 7.06
C THR A 75 -1.46 5.53 5.74
N GLN A 76 -1.16 6.83 5.81
CA GLN A 76 -0.78 7.65 4.66
C GLN A 76 0.30 8.67 5.06
N PRO A 77 1.44 8.71 4.36
CA PRO A 77 2.44 9.77 4.57
C PRO A 77 1.93 11.05 3.88
N GLY A 78 1.27 11.97 4.60
CA GLY A 78 0.93 13.27 3.99
C GLY A 78 -0.18 14.13 4.59
N LEU A 79 -0.75 13.84 5.76
CA LEU A 79 -1.78 14.73 6.32
C LEU A 79 -1.14 15.94 7.01
N ASN A 80 -0.97 17.01 6.22
CA ASN A 80 -0.67 18.35 6.68
C ASN A 80 -1.65 18.80 7.77
N LYS A 81 -1.14 19.51 8.78
CA LYS A 81 -1.79 19.81 10.07
C LYS A 81 -2.99 20.77 9.99
N ASP A 82 -3.46 21.16 8.82
CA ASP A 82 -4.44 22.26 8.66
C ASP A 82 -5.83 21.85 8.17
N ASP A 83 -6.06 20.63 7.70
CA ASP A 83 -7.39 20.21 7.25
C ASP A 83 -8.19 19.50 8.35
N LYS A 84 -8.82 20.30 9.20
CA LYS A 84 -9.99 19.88 9.97
C LYS A 84 -11.20 19.75 9.03
N GLN A 85 -11.42 18.57 8.43
CA GLN A 85 -12.71 17.87 8.37
C GLN A 85 -12.80 16.77 7.28
N ILE A 86 -13.34 15.61 7.70
CA ILE A 86 -14.13 14.61 6.92
C ILE A 86 -13.25 13.67 6.05
N ILE A 87 -13.29 12.33 6.10
CA ILE A 87 -14.38 11.33 6.12
C ILE A 87 -13.86 10.03 6.79
N TYR A 88 -14.62 9.42 7.72
CA TYR A 88 -14.54 7.97 7.92
C TYR A 88 -15.95 7.38 8.10
N SER A 89 -16.71 7.43 7.00
CA SER A 89 -17.81 6.50 6.79
C SER A 89 -17.22 5.17 6.34
N SER A 90 -17.43 4.12 7.15
CA SER A 90 -17.62 2.73 6.70
C SER A 90 -16.66 2.20 5.62
N SER A 91 -15.49 1.68 5.99
CA SER A 91 -14.86 0.58 5.24
C SER A 91 -13.75 -0.11 6.06
N PHE A 92 -14.16 -1.08 6.89
CA PHE A 92 -13.29 -2.22 7.20
C PHE A 92 -13.29 -3.16 5.97
N THR A 93 -12.78 -2.66 4.84
CA THR A 93 -12.62 -3.33 3.54
C THR A 93 -11.55 -2.51 2.81
N ASN A 94 -10.42 -2.98 2.31
CA ASN A 94 -9.95 -4.29 1.93
C ASN A 94 -8.41 -4.23 1.87
N ASN A 95 -7.79 -5.39 1.65
CA ASN A 95 -6.66 -5.61 0.74
C ASN A 95 -5.63 -4.49 0.62
N THR A 96 -4.43 -4.81 1.06
CA THR A 96 -3.15 -4.33 0.55
C THR A 96 -3.21 -3.96 -0.94
N SER A 97 -3.46 -2.70 -1.22
CA SER A 97 -3.13 -2.06 -2.49
C SER A 97 -1.85 -1.25 -2.24
N PHE A 98 -0.77 -1.76 -2.82
CA PHE A 98 0.52 -1.11 -3.04
C PHE A 98 0.32 0.40 -3.31
N VAL A 99 1.00 1.25 -2.53
CA VAL A 99 1.13 2.67 -2.87
C VAL A 99 2.19 2.74 -3.96
N GLU A 100 1.78 2.78 -5.21
CA GLU A 100 2.64 3.23 -6.29
C GLU A 100 2.72 4.76 -6.26
N GLU A 101 3.93 5.25 -6.49
CA GLU A 101 4.35 6.65 -6.51
C GLU A 101 3.35 7.57 -7.22
N GLU A 102 3.19 8.78 -6.66
CA GLU A 102 2.61 9.93 -7.36
C GLU A 102 3.36 10.20 -8.66
N THR A 103 2.84 9.64 -9.75
CA THR A 103 3.05 10.19 -11.09
C THR A 103 1.69 10.60 -11.62
N ASN A 104 1.69 11.71 -12.36
CA ASN A 104 0.57 12.59 -12.69
C ASN A 104 -0.42 11.97 -13.71
N GLU A 105 -0.82 10.71 -13.53
CA GLU A 105 -1.73 10.01 -14.44
C GLU A 105 -3.19 10.13 -13.99
N LYS A 106 -4.05 10.57 -14.93
CA LYS A 106 -5.51 10.55 -14.80
C LYS A 106 -5.95 9.21 -14.21
N THR A 107 -6.58 9.25 -13.04
CA THR A 107 -7.01 8.06 -12.32
C THR A 107 -8.21 7.44 -13.04
N TYR A 108 -7.95 6.49 -13.94
CA TYR A 108 -9.01 5.74 -14.62
C TYR A 108 -9.67 4.76 -13.66
N THR A 109 -11.00 4.70 -13.71
CA THR A 109 -11.81 3.73 -12.96
C THR A 109 -11.45 2.30 -13.36
N SER A 110 -11.72 1.34 -12.47
CA SER A 110 -11.46 -0.09 -12.74
C SER A 110 -12.17 -0.59 -14.02
N ALA A 111 -13.34 -0.03 -14.33
CA ALA A 111 -14.08 -0.33 -15.55
C ALA A 111 -13.34 0.15 -16.82
N GLU A 112 -12.82 1.38 -16.79
CA GLU A 112 -12.08 1.96 -17.90
C GLU A 112 -10.77 1.22 -18.17
N LYS A 113 -10.03 0.84 -17.11
CA LYS A 113 -8.82 0.01 -17.22
C LYS A 113 -9.14 -1.34 -17.86
N LYS A 114 -10.23 -1.99 -17.45
CA LYS A 114 -10.67 -3.27 -18.02
C LYS A 114 -11.03 -3.16 -19.50
N ASN A 115 -11.70 -2.07 -19.89
CA ASN A 115 -12.00 -1.81 -21.30
C ASN A 115 -10.74 -1.59 -22.12
N ARG A 116 -9.79 -0.81 -21.59
CA ARG A 116 -8.52 -0.55 -22.27
C ARG A 116 -7.68 -1.80 -22.46
N ILE A 117 -7.63 -2.68 -21.45
CA ILE A 117 -6.96 -3.98 -21.55
C ILE A 117 -7.56 -4.80 -22.69
N LYS A 118 -8.90 -4.87 -22.77
CA LYS A 118 -9.59 -5.62 -23.82
C LYS A 118 -9.28 -5.10 -25.23
N GLU A 119 -9.25 -3.78 -25.42
CA GLU A 119 -8.87 -3.16 -26.70
C GLU A 119 -7.43 -3.51 -27.08
N LEU A 120 -6.50 -3.37 -26.14
CA LEU A 120 -5.08 -3.68 -26.37
C LEU A 120 -4.84 -5.16 -26.67
N GLU A 121 -5.59 -6.07 -26.04
CA GLU A 121 -5.52 -7.49 -26.34
C GLU A 121 -6.00 -7.80 -27.76
N GLN A 122 -7.06 -7.13 -28.22
CA GLN A 122 -7.57 -7.28 -29.57
C GLN A 122 -6.60 -6.75 -30.63
N GLU A 123 -5.99 -5.59 -30.38
CA GLU A 123 -4.95 -5.02 -31.26
C GLU A 123 -3.72 -5.94 -31.34
N ASN A 124 -3.24 -6.44 -30.19
CA ASN A 124 -2.11 -7.38 -30.15
C ASN A 124 -2.40 -8.68 -30.92
N LYS A 125 -3.64 -9.18 -30.86
CA LYS A 125 -4.04 -10.33 -31.65
C LYS A 125 -3.93 -10.03 -33.15
N HIS A 126 -4.47 -8.90 -33.59
CA HIS A 126 -4.42 -8.52 -35.00
C HIS A 126 -2.99 -8.30 -35.50
N LEU A 127 -2.14 -7.64 -34.70
CA LEU A 127 -0.73 -7.42 -35.05
C LEU A 127 0.04 -8.75 -35.22
N LYS A 128 -0.22 -9.74 -34.36
CA LYS A 128 0.39 -11.08 -34.50
C LYS A 128 -0.02 -11.77 -35.80
N GLU A 129 -1.30 -11.67 -36.19
CA GLU A 129 -1.79 -12.22 -37.47
C GLU A 129 -1.12 -11.54 -38.68
N MET A 130 -0.97 -10.21 -38.63
CA MET A 130 -0.28 -9.45 -39.68
C MET A 130 1.21 -9.81 -39.80
N ILE A 131 1.89 -10.07 -38.69
CA ILE A 131 3.29 -10.51 -38.70
C ILE A 131 3.41 -11.89 -39.34
N ALA A 132 2.55 -12.84 -38.98
CA ALA A 132 2.56 -14.19 -39.56
C ALA A 132 2.39 -14.14 -41.10
N LEU A 133 1.45 -13.32 -41.60
CA LEU A 133 1.26 -13.13 -43.04
C LEU A 133 2.49 -12.52 -43.72
N LYS A 134 3.18 -11.59 -43.06
CA LYS A 134 4.43 -11.01 -43.60
C LYS A 134 5.54 -12.06 -43.67
N ASP A 135 5.67 -12.91 -42.66
CA ASP A 135 6.68 -13.98 -42.65
C ASP A 135 6.43 -14.99 -43.78
N ASP A 136 5.17 -15.35 -44.02
CA ASP A 136 4.78 -16.21 -45.14
C ASP A 136 5.15 -15.57 -46.49
N MET A 137 4.84 -14.27 -46.67
CA MET A 137 5.22 -13.53 -47.88
C MET A 137 6.73 -13.47 -48.09
N ILE A 138 7.49 -13.24 -47.02
CA ILE A 138 8.96 -13.25 -47.07
C ILE A 138 9.48 -14.63 -47.47
N GLY A 139 8.88 -15.71 -46.95
CA GLY A 139 9.21 -17.08 -47.34
C GLY A 139 9.01 -17.32 -48.84
N ILE A 140 7.86 -16.89 -49.37
CA ILE A 140 7.55 -16.99 -50.81
C ILE A 140 8.57 -16.22 -51.65
N LEU A 141 8.90 -14.98 -51.26
CA LEU A 141 9.86 -14.14 -52.00
C LEU A 141 11.29 -14.72 -51.97
N LYS A 142 11.75 -15.26 -50.84
CA LYS A 142 13.06 -15.92 -50.74
C LYS A 142 13.16 -17.16 -51.64
N ASN A 143 12.09 -17.93 -51.74
CA ASN A 143 12.04 -19.10 -52.62
C ASN A 143 12.00 -18.72 -54.11
N ALA A 144 11.39 -17.58 -54.45
CA ALA A 144 11.35 -17.06 -55.80
C ALA A 144 12.72 -16.52 -56.28
N THR A 145 13.46 -15.82 -55.41
CA THR A 145 14.80 -15.29 -55.75
C THR A 145 15.88 -16.38 -55.79
N GLY A 146 15.77 -17.43 -54.97
CA GLY A 146 16.67 -18.59 -55.01
C GLY A 146 16.63 -19.38 -56.33
N LYS A 147 15.48 -19.43 -57.02
CA LYS A 147 15.34 -20.06 -58.35
C LYS A 147 15.83 -19.18 -59.51
N ALA A 148 15.96 -17.86 -59.31
CA ALA A 148 16.42 -16.93 -60.34
C ALA A 148 17.96 -16.89 -60.44
N ASN A 149 18.68 -17.19 -59.35
CA ASN A 149 20.15 -17.21 -59.29
C ASN A 149 20.78 -18.58 -59.60
N SER A 150 19.99 -19.60 -59.98
CA SER A 150 20.45 -20.95 -60.28
C SER A 150 20.43 -21.29 -61.78
N LYS A 151 20.57 -20.29 -62.66
CA LYS A 151 20.70 -20.45 -64.11
C LYS A 151 21.92 -19.72 -64.64
#